data_AF-A0A1M2VHS6-F1
#
_entry.id   AF-A0A1M2VHS6-F1
#
_cell.length_a   1.000
_cell.length_b   1.000
_cell.length_c   1.000
_cell.angle_alpha   90.00
_cell.angle_beta   90.00
_cell.angle_gamma   90.00
#
_symmetry.space_group_name_H-M   'P 1'
#
loop_
_entity.id
_entity.type
_entity.pdbx_description
1 polymer ?
#
loop_
_entity_poly.entity_id
_entity_poly.type
_entity_poly.pdbx_seq_one_letter_code
_entity_poly.pdbx_strand_id
1 'polypeptide(L)'
;MPQQVESATATRLASVSSALLSRKLRVAGWLLHYDADTSMLMMHDGEDALLVDISLCVRNAWRSPRWVFESKTVIMVVGYVESSAVSRDFPRVITVH
;
A
#
# COMPACT_ATOMS: atom_id res chain seq x y z
N MET A 1 -20.96 -17.22 14.85
CA MET A 1 -20.95 -15.84 14.33
C MET A 1 -20.22 -15.87 12.99
N PRO A 2 -20.87 -15.67 11.84
CA PRO A 2 -20.11 -15.53 10.60
C PRO A 2 -19.27 -14.24 10.71
N GLN A 3 -17.95 -14.36 10.59
CA GLN A 3 -17.08 -13.20 10.44
C GLN A 3 -17.46 -12.53 9.12
N GLN A 4 -18.23 -11.45 9.17
CA GLN A 4 -18.46 -10.61 8.00
C GLN A 4 -17.14 -9.91 7.68
N VAL A 5 -16.41 -10.48 6.71
CA VAL A 5 -15.13 -9.92 6.26
C VAL A 5 -15.41 -8.55 5.65
N GLU A 6 -14.77 -7.51 6.19
CA GLU A 6 -14.88 -6.16 5.64
C GLU A 6 -14.40 -6.16 4.18
N SER A 7 -15.24 -5.64 3.29
CA SER A 7 -14.97 -5.57 1.85
C SER A 7 -14.01 -4.43 1.54
N ALA A 8 -12.98 -4.70 0.75
CA ALA A 8 -12.03 -3.69 0.31
C ALA A 8 -12.60 -2.85 -0.84
N THR A 9 -12.77 -1.55 -0.62
CA THR A 9 -13.31 -0.63 -1.63
C THR A 9 -12.25 -0.36 -2.71
N ALA A 10 -12.62 -0.50 -3.99
CA ALA A 10 -11.72 -0.12 -5.08
C ALA A 10 -11.54 1.40 -5.10
N THR A 11 -10.30 1.87 -5.02
CA THR A 11 -9.99 3.30 -4.90
C THR A 11 -8.82 3.67 -5.79
N ARG A 12 -8.93 4.81 -6.48
CA ARG A 12 -7.83 5.40 -7.27
C ARG A 12 -6.83 6.06 -6.33
N LEU A 13 -5.55 6.12 -6.71
CA LEU A 13 -4.53 6.78 -5.88
C LEU A 13 -4.92 8.23 -5.57
N ALA A 14 -5.34 8.99 -6.59
CA ALA A 14 -5.87 10.36 -6.47
C ALA A 14 -6.98 10.55 -5.44
N SER A 15 -7.74 9.49 -5.12
CA SER A 15 -8.87 9.54 -4.20
C SER A 15 -8.51 9.17 -2.77
N VAL A 16 -7.27 8.70 -2.53
CA VAL A 16 -6.79 8.38 -1.19
C VAL A 16 -6.57 9.68 -0.42
N SER A 17 -7.40 9.91 0.58
CA SER A 17 -7.39 11.11 1.41
C SER A 17 -7.71 10.77 2.86
N SER A 18 -7.62 11.78 3.73
CA SER A 18 -7.96 11.64 5.16
C SER A 18 -9.41 11.21 5.41
N ALA A 19 -10.33 11.43 4.45
CA ALA A 19 -11.71 10.97 4.53
C ALA A 19 -11.84 9.42 4.49
N LEU A 20 -10.79 8.73 4.05
CA LEU A 20 -10.74 7.27 3.95
C LEU A 20 -9.90 6.63 5.07
N LEU A 21 -9.49 7.39 6.09
CA LEU A 21 -8.77 6.86 7.24
C LEU A 21 -9.51 5.67 7.87
N SER A 22 -8.74 4.65 8.24
CA SER A 22 -9.23 3.39 8.83
C SER A 22 -10.22 2.62 7.96
N ARG A 23 -10.33 2.92 6.66
CA ARG A 23 -11.12 2.14 5.71
C ARG A 23 -10.26 1.12 4.97
N LYS A 24 -10.81 -0.08 4.78
CA LYS A 24 -10.18 -1.10 3.93
C LYS A 24 -10.35 -0.75 2.46
N LEU A 25 -9.24 -0.51 1.78
CA LEU A 25 -9.17 -0.17 0.37
C LEU A 25 -8.41 -1.23 -0.41
N ARG A 26 -8.69 -1.29 -1.71
CA ARG A 26 -7.83 -1.93 -2.70
C ARG A 26 -7.43 -0.91 -3.76
N VAL A 27 -6.13 -0.75 -3.97
CA VAL A 27 -5.54 0.27 -4.83
C VAL A 27 -4.54 -0.42 -5.76
N ALA A 28 -4.54 -0.06 -7.04
CA ALA A 28 -3.62 -0.62 -8.03
C ALA A 28 -2.74 0.48 -8.62
N GLY A 29 -1.49 0.15 -8.93
CA GLY A 29 -0.51 1.11 -9.44
C GLY A 29 0.82 0.43 -9.75
N TRP A 30 1.75 1.21 -10.31
CA TRP A 30 3.08 0.75 -10.68
C TRP A 30 4.02 0.84 -9.49
N LEU A 31 4.80 -0.22 -9.26
CA LEU A 31 5.89 -0.21 -8.30
C LEU A 31 6.97 0.78 -8.74
N LEU A 32 7.18 1.83 -7.93
CA LEU A 32 8.23 2.82 -8.16
C LEU A 32 9.51 2.46 -7.41
N HIS A 33 9.38 2.15 -6.13
CA HIS A 33 10.51 1.92 -5.23
C HIS A 33 10.11 1.01 -4.08
N TYR A 34 11.05 0.22 -3.59
CA TYR A 34 10.92 -0.56 -2.37
C TYR A 34 12.17 -0.35 -1.51
N ASP A 35 11.93 -0.02 -0.25
CA ASP A 35 12.94 0.08 0.78
C ASP A 35 12.86 -1.16 1.68
N ALA A 36 13.91 -1.99 1.59
CA ALA A 36 13.99 -3.24 2.35
C ALA A 36 14.24 -3.03 3.84
N ASP A 37 14.85 -1.91 4.24
CA ASP A 37 15.17 -1.64 5.65
C ASP A 37 13.91 -1.21 6.40
N THR A 38 13.04 -0.44 5.76
CA THR A 38 11.77 0.04 6.35
C THR A 38 10.57 -0.83 6.00
N SER A 39 10.71 -1.79 5.06
CA SER A 39 9.59 -2.55 4.50
C SER A 39 8.49 -1.66 3.93
N MET A 40 8.89 -0.52 3.38
CA MET A 40 8.02 0.45 2.74
C MET A 40 8.14 0.34 1.22
N LEU A 41 7.03 0.52 0.55
CA LEU A 41 6.92 0.49 -0.89
C LEU A 41 6.26 1.77 -1.38
N MET A 42 6.75 2.33 -2.47
CA MET A 42 6.11 3.43 -3.16
C MET A 42 5.52 2.94 -4.48
N MET A 43 4.25 3.27 -4.70
CA MET A 43 3.55 3.00 -5.96
C MET A 43 2.98 4.29 -6.55
N HIS A 44 2.81 4.33 -7.87
CA HIS A 44 2.25 5.50 -8.56
C HIS A 44 1.35 5.10 -9.73
N ASP A 45 0.49 6.01 -10.18
CA ASP A 45 -0.31 5.85 -11.41
C ASP A 45 0.13 6.77 -12.56
N GLY A 46 1.17 7.58 -12.32
CA GLY A 46 1.73 8.53 -13.28
C GLY A 46 1.60 9.97 -12.80
N GLU A 47 0.54 10.27 -12.07
CA GLU A 47 0.25 11.60 -11.52
C GLU A 47 0.34 11.59 -9.99
N ASP A 48 -0.21 10.56 -9.35
CA ASP A 48 -0.25 10.43 -7.90
C ASP A 48 0.64 9.29 -7.42
N ALA A 49 1.18 9.45 -6.21
CA ALA A 49 2.00 8.45 -5.53
C ALA A 49 1.41 8.10 -4.16
N LEU A 50 1.53 6.83 -3.81
CA LEU A 50 1.08 6.28 -2.54
C LEU A 50 2.22 5.51 -1.88
N LEU A 51 2.44 5.82 -0.61
CA LEU A 51 3.40 5.11 0.21
C LEU A 51 2.67 3.97 0.96
N VAL A 52 3.19 2.76 0.84
CA VAL A 52 2.56 1.53 1.30
C VAL A 52 3.46 0.85 2.31
N ASP A 53 2.93 0.59 3.50
CA ASP A 53 3.60 -0.27 4.48
C ASP A 53 3.28 -1.72 4.14
N ILE A 54 4.33 -2.51 3.88
CA ILE A 54 4.23 -3.94 3.55
C ILE A 54 4.93 -4.82 4.60
N SER A 55 5.28 -4.28 5.77
CA SER A 55 5.96 -5.00 6.86
C SER A 55 5.25 -6.29 7.28
N LEU A 56 3.92 -6.34 7.15
CA LEU A 56 3.12 -7.54 7.42
C LEU A 56 3.14 -8.57 6.29
N CYS A 57 3.50 -8.16 5.08
CA CYS A 57 3.54 -9.00 3.87
C CYS A 57 4.93 -9.55 3.56
N VAL A 58 5.99 -8.90 4.06
CA VAL A 58 7.37 -9.36 3.86
C VAL A 58 7.96 -9.84 5.19
N ARG A 59 8.20 -11.14 5.32
CA ARG A 59 8.76 -11.73 6.55
C ARG A 59 10.26 -11.51 6.71
N ASN A 60 10.99 -11.30 5.61
CA ASN A 60 12.45 -11.17 5.57
C ASN A 60 12.94 -10.82 4.15
N ALA A 61 13.94 -9.93 4.03
CA ALA A 61 14.50 -9.46 2.74
C ALA A 61 14.91 -10.59 1.77
N TRP A 62 15.27 -11.76 2.29
CA TRP A 62 15.68 -12.95 1.53
C TRP A 62 14.54 -13.86 1.06
N ARG A 63 13.33 -13.66 1.61
CA ARG A 63 12.09 -14.34 1.18
C ARG A 63 11.06 -13.34 0.67
N SER A 64 11.48 -12.12 0.36
CA SER A 64 10.63 -11.13 -0.27
C SER A 64 10.15 -11.70 -1.62
N PRO A 65 8.85 -11.63 -1.91
CA PRO A 65 8.32 -12.13 -3.16
C PRO A 65 8.95 -11.37 -4.33
N ARG A 66 9.24 -12.09 -5.43
CA ARG A 66 10.02 -11.57 -6.57
C ARG A 66 9.50 -10.26 -7.15
N TRP A 67 8.18 -10.04 -7.08
CA TRP A 67 7.54 -8.82 -7.58
C TRP A 67 8.10 -7.54 -6.95
N VAL A 68 8.66 -7.62 -5.73
CA VAL A 68 9.26 -6.47 -5.04
C VAL A 68 10.54 -5.98 -5.73
N PHE A 69 11.24 -6.86 -6.44
CA PHE A 69 12.48 -6.55 -7.17
C PHE A 69 12.24 -6.31 -8.67
N GLU A 70 11.02 -6.48 -9.14
CA GLU A 70 10.67 -6.26 -10.53
C GLU A 70 10.37 -4.78 -10.77
N SER A 71 11.25 -4.12 -11.52
CA SER A 71 11.04 -2.74 -11.96
C SER A 71 9.84 -2.64 -12.90
N LYS A 72 8.95 -1.66 -12.66
CA LYS A 72 7.75 -1.37 -13.47
C LYS A 72 6.71 -2.50 -13.49
N THR A 73 6.59 -3.28 -12.42
CA THR A 73 5.47 -4.21 -12.26
C THR A 73 4.24 -3.47 -11.71
N VAL A 74 3.05 -3.81 -12.22
CA VAL A 74 1.78 -3.37 -11.65
C VAL A 74 1.46 -4.23 -10.44
N ILE A 75 1.18 -3.59 -9.31
CA ILE A 75 0.79 -4.24 -8.07
C ILE A 75 -0.62 -3.80 -7.65
N MET A 76 -1.31 -4.69 -6.93
CA MET A 76 -2.56 -4.36 -6.24
C MET A 76 -2.33 -4.53 -4.74
N VAL A 77 -2.61 -3.47 -3.99
CA VAL A 77 -2.46 -3.40 -2.55
C VAL A 77 -3.84 -3.46 -1.92
N VAL A 78 -4.01 -4.30 -0.90
CA VAL A 78 -5.23 -4.37 -0.09
C VAL A 78 -4.86 -4.06 1.36
N GLY A 79 -5.44 -3.02 1.93
CA GLY A 79 -4.99 -2.50 3.21
C GLY A 79 -5.90 -1.42 3.79
N TYR A 80 -5.55 -0.92 4.97
CA TYR A 80 -6.23 0.18 5.63
C TYR A 80 -5.46 1.48 5.41
N VAL A 81 -6.15 2.59 5.19
CA VAL A 81 -5.51 3.91 5.15
C VAL A 81 -5.14 4.32 6.57
N GLU A 82 -3.89 4.73 6.77
CA GLU A 82 -3.42 5.26 8.05
C GLU A 82 -2.83 6.64 7.90
N SER A 83 -2.92 7.42 8.98
CA SER A 83 -2.31 8.74 9.05
C SER A 83 -0.83 8.60 9.35
N SER A 84 0.03 9.15 8.50
CA SER A 84 1.46 9.26 8.77
C SER A 84 1.75 10.48 9.65
N ALA A 85 2.58 10.30 10.69
CA ALA A 85 3.21 11.43 11.39
C ALA A 85 4.43 11.99 10.63
N VAL A 86 4.99 11.19 9.71
CA VAL A 86 6.15 11.55 8.89
C VAL A 86 5.65 12.29 7.65
N SER A 87 5.93 13.59 7.61
CA SER A 87 5.74 14.58 6.53
C SER A 87 4.34 14.68 5.90
N ARG A 88 3.80 15.90 5.92
CA ARG A 88 2.48 16.31 5.42
C ARG A 88 2.20 16.09 3.92
N ASP A 89 3.11 15.46 3.18
CA ASP A 89 3.11 15.50 1.71
C ASP A 89 2.68 14.19 1.03
N PHE A 90 2.50 13.08 1.78
CA PHE A 90 2.10 11.79 1.18
C PHE A 90 1.09 11.00 2.02
N PRO A 91 -0.06 10.59 1.46
CA PRO A 91 -0.95 9.62 2.10
C PRO A 91 -0.29 8.23 2.21
N ARG A 92 -0.63 7.47 3.26
CA ARG A 92 -0.12 6.10 3.51
C ARG A 92 -1.23 5.06 3.56
N VAL A 93 -0.94 3.86 3.04
CA VAL A 93 -1.80 2.68 3.18
C VAL A 93 -1.01 1.55 3.84
N ILE A 94 -1.56 0.97 4.90
CA ILE A 94 -1.02 -0.22 5.57
C ILE A 94 -1.67 -1.46 4.99
N THR A 95 -0.87 -2.32 4.39
CA THR A 95 -1.34 -3.58 3.80
C THR A 95 -1.58 -4.61 4.89
N VAL A 96 -2.75 -5.25 4.88
CA VAL A 96 -3.10 -6.32 5.83
C VAL A 96 -3.59 -7.53 5.04
N HIS A 97 -3.01 -8.71 5.34
CA HIS A 97 -3.35 -10.00 4.73
C HIS A 97 -4.81 -10.43 4.96
#